data_AF-A0A920B075-F1
#
_entry.id   AF-A0A920B075-F1
#
_cell.length_a   1.000
_cell.length_b   1.000
_cell.length_c   1.000
_cell.angle_alpha   90.00
_cell.angle_beta   90.00
_cell.angle_gamma   90.00
#
_symmetry.space_group_name_H-M   'P 1'
#
loop_
_entity.id
_entity.type
_entity.pdbx_description
1 polymer ?
#
loop_
_entity_poly.entity_id
_entity_poly.type
_entity_poly.pdbx_seq_one_letter_code
_entity_poly.pdbx_strand_id
1 'polypeptide(L)'
;MAKLLVMKRPVALSSDGTILAIGAQYNDGGGNRRGRTRIYAWNSGTSRWDQRGNDINGEWNTDYSGSAVSISDDGSVVAIGAISNNGGGNGNESGHTRIFAWDGSDWVQRGSDLDGEASNDNSGGAVSLSSDGSVVAIGAKYNDNASGENAGQTRVYAWNGTAWVKRGE
;
A
#
# COMPACT_ATOMS: atom_id res chain seq x y z
N MET A 1 6.36 11.94 -18.89
CA MET A 1 6.06 12.91 -17.82
C MET A 1 6.70 12.41 -16.54
N ALA A 2 7.46 13.25 -15.83
CA ALA A 2 8.11 12.87 -14.58
C ALA A 2 7.07 12.92 -13.44
N LYS A 3 6.79 11.77 -12.83
CA LYS A 3 5.94 11.67 -11.63
C LYS A 3 6.69 12.34 -10.49
N LEU A 4 6.19 13.50 -10.04
CA LEU A 4 6.74 14.25 -8.90
C LEU A 4 6.73 13.33 -7.66
N LEU A 5 7.92 12.94 -7.20
CA LEU A 5 8.10 12.16 -5.97
C LEU A 5 7.89 13.10 -4.76
N VAL A 6 6.64 13.38 -4.44
CA VAL A 6 6.28 13.89 -3.12
C VAL A 6 6.30 12.67 -2.19
N MET A 7 6.96 12.75 -1.04
CA MET A 7 6.80 11.79 0.06
C MET A 7 5.30 11.72 0.39
N LYS A 8 4.59 10.74 -0.18
CA LYS A 8 3.14 10.70 -0.12
C LYS A 8 2.73 10.36 1.32
N ARG A 9 2.16 11.37 1.98
CA ARG A 9 1.13 11.27 3.02
C ARG A 9 0.09 10.20 2.61
N PRO A 10 -0.79 9.70 3.50
CA PRO A 10 -1.68 8.57 3.18
C PRO A 10 -2.82 8.96 2.21
N VAL A 11 -2.48 9.51 1.05
CA VAL A 11 -3.34 10.02 -0.02
C VAL A 11 -2.61 9.88 -1.36
N ALA A 12 -3.28 9.32 -2.36
CA ALA A 12 -2.76 9.21 -3.72
C ALA A 12 -3.85 9.51 -4.75
N LEU A 13 -3.48 10.16 -5.85
CA LEU A 13 -4.37 10.51 -6.95
C LEU A 13 -3.87 9.84 -8.24
N SER A 14 -4.78 9.35 -9.08
CA SER A 14 -4.49 8.89 -10.45
C SER A 14 -3.99 10.05 -11.31
N SER A 15 -3.36 9.74 -12.44
CA SER A 15 -2.71 10.77 -13.28
C SER A 15 -3.71 11.76 -13.89
N ASP A 16 -4.93 11.31 -14.17
CA ASP A 16 -6.01 12.12 -14.71
C ASP A 16 -6.79 12.88 -13.63
N GLY A 17 -6.47 12.64 -12.36
CA GLY A 17 -7.12 13.30 -11.23
C GLY A 17 -8.51 12.79 -10.90
N THR A 18 -8.95 11.65 -11.46
CA THR A 18 -10.33 11.17 -11.28
C THR A 18 -10.49 10.11 -10.19
N ILE A 19 -9.40 9.45 -9.76
CA ILE A 19 -9.41 8.43 -8.72
C ILE A 19 -8.50 8.84 -7.57
N LEU A 20 -9.04 8.86 -6.36
CA LEU A 20 -8.38 9.29 -5.13
C LEU A 20 -8.39 8.15 -4.11
N ALA A 21 -7.22 7.68 -3.69
CA ALA A 21 -7.06 6.74 -2.59
C ALA A 21 -6.64 7.49 -1.31
N ILE A 22 -7.27 7.19 -0.18
CA ILE A 22 -7.01 7.80 1.13
C ILE A 22 -6.83 6.69 2.16
N GLY A 23 -5.66 6.63 2.77
CA GLY A 23 -5.34 5.80 3.92
C GLY A 23 -5.63 6.53 5.23
N ALA A 24 -6.09 5.78 6.23
CA ALA A 24 -6.42 6.24 7.57
C ALA A 24 -5.93 5.20 8.58
N GLN A 25 -4.62 5.21 8.85
CA GLN A 25 -3.93 4.17 9.64
C GLN A 25 -4.45 3.97 11.07
N TYR A 26 -5.09 4.97 11.67
CA TYR A 26 -5.67 4.87 13.01
C TYR A 26 -7.18 4.66 13.01
N ASN A 27 -7.78 4.36 11.85
CA ASN A 27 -9.21 4.10 11.79
C ASN A 27 -9.55 2.81 12.56
N ASP A 28 -10.50 2.92 13.48
CA ASP A 28 -10.96 1.79 14.31
C ASP A 28 -12.06 0.96 13.63
N GLY A 29 -12.47 1.34 12.42
CA GLY A 29 -13.53 0.66 11.69
C GLY A 29 -13.05 -0.71 11.22
N GLY A 30 -13.46 -1.75 11.96
CA GLY A 30 -13.04 -3.14 11.76
C GLY A 30 -12.09 -3.67 12.84
N GLY A 31 -11.70 -2.84 13.82
CA GLY A 31 -10.82 -3.23 14.94
C GLY A 31 -9.95 -2.07 15.44
N ASN A 32 -9.45 -2.14 16.67
CA ASN A 32 -8.62 -1.10 17.29
C ASN A 32 -7.41 -0.76 16.41
N ARG A 33 -7.36 0.46 15.88
CA ARG A 33 -6.28 0.99 15.02
C ARG A 33 -5.88 0.02 13.90
N ARG A 34 -6.84 -0.76 13.41
CA ARG A 34 -6.65 -1.69 12.29
C ARG A 34 -6.30 -0.95 11.01
N GLY A 35 -6.76 0.29 10.90
CA GLY A 35 -6.52 1.14 9.76
C GLY A 35 -7.44 0.77 8.59
N ARG A 36 -7.57 1.72 7.66
CA ARG A 36 -8.46 1.61 6.51
C ARG A 36 -7.92 2.41 5.34
N THR A 37 -8.13 1.90 4.13
CA THR A 37 -8.02 2.70 2.90
C THR A 37 -9.37 2.78 2.21
N ARG A 38 -9.72 3.96 1.71
CA ARG A 38 -10.88 4.20 0.87
C ARG A 38 -10.45 4.75 -0.47
N ILE A 39 -11.15 4.34 -1.52
CA ILE A 39 -10.96 4.87 -2.85
C ILE A 39 -12.22 5.61 -3.26
N TYR A 40 -12.05 6.78 -3.87
CA TYR A 40 -13.11 7.63 -4.36
C TYR A 40 -12.91 7.87 -5.86
N ALA A 41 -14.02 7.98 -6.59
CA ALA A 41 -14.05 8.41 -7.98
C ALA A 41 -14.77 9.75 -8.09
N TRP A 42 -14.23 10.63 -8.94
CA TRP A 42 -14.88 11.90 -9.26
C TRP A 42 -16.10 11.64 -10.15
N ASN A 43 -17.26 12.09 -9.69
CA ASN A 43 -18.50 12.07 -10.45
C ASN A 43 -18.77 13.47 -11.00
N SER A 44 -18.52 13.66 -12.30
CA SER A 44 -18.72 14.94 -12.97
C SER A 44 -20.19 15.36 -13.04
N GLY A 45 -21.13 14.41 -13.01
CA GLY A 45 -22.57 14.70 -13.04
C GLY A 45 -23.08 15.30 -11.73
N THR A 46 -22.48 14.94 -10.60
CA THR A 46 -22.86 15.46 -9.27
C THR A 46 -21.85 16.46 -8.69
N SER A 47 -20.69 16.62 -9.34
CA SER A 47 -19.55 17.40 -8.85
C SER A 47 -19.11 16.97 -7.45
N ARG A 48 -19.06 15.66 -7.20
CA ARG A 48 -18.71 15.06 -5.91
C ARG A 48 -17.75 13.88 -6.08
N TRP A 49 -17.04 13.58 -5.01
CA TRP A 49 -16.26 12.36 -4.88
C TRP A 49 -17.13 11.27 -4.26
N ASP A 50 -17.44 10.25 -5.04
CA ASP A 50 -18.23 9.10 -4.60
C ASP A 50 -17.28 7.94 -4.27
N GLN A 51 -17.54 7.20 -3.19
CA GLN A 51 -16.70 6.05 -2.85
C GLN A 51 -16.82 4.98 -3.94
N ARG A 52 -15.66 4.46 -4.39
CA ARG A 52 -15.55 3.44 -5.42
C ARG A 52 -15.15 2.11 -4.77
N GLY A 53 -16.13 1.22 -4.62
CA GLY A 53 -15.97 -0.08 -3.95
C GLY A 53 -16.09 -0.01 -2.43
N ASN A 54 -15.84 -1.13 -1.78
CA ASN A 54 -15.90 -1.27 -0.33
C ASN A 54 -14.66 -0.68 0.36
N ASP A 55 -14.74 -0.56 1.68
CA ASP A 55 -13.59 -0.18 2.51
C ASP A 55 -12.52 -1.29 2.50
N ILE A 56 -11.26 -0.94 2.26
CA ILE A 56 -10.12 -1.87 2.39
C ILE A 56 -9.57 -1.74 3.81
N ASN A 57 -9.99 -2.64 4.71
CA ASN A 57 -9.55 -2.63 6.10
C ASN A 57 -8.21 -3.37 6.28
N GLY A 58 -7.43 -3.01 7.30
CA GLY A 58 -6.28 -3.82 7.76
C GLY A 58 -6.68 -5.23 8.19
N GLU A 59 -5.71 -6.09 8.50
CA GLU A 59 -5.96 -7.52 8.77
C GLU A 59 -6.08 -7.82 10.26
N TRP A 60 -5.38 -7.07 11.12
CA TRP A 60 -5.50 -7.15 12.57
C TRP A 60 -5.47 -5.77 13.23
N ASN A 61 -5.81 -5.76 14.52
CA ASN A 61 -5.66 -4.58 15.35
C ASN A 61 -4.21 -4.10 15.32
N THR A 62 -4.00 -2.78 15.39
CA THR A 62 -2.69 -2.12 15.43
C THR A 62 -1.75 -2.34 14.24
N ASP A 63 -2.25 -2.88 13.12
CA ASP A 63 -1.48 -3.01 11.87
C ASP A 63 -1.12 -1.65 11.24
N TYR A 64 -1.91 -0.62 11.53
CA TYR A 64 -1.80 0.71 10.93
C TYR A 64 -1.92 0.68 9.39
N SER A 65 -2.82 -0.14 8.85
CA SER A 65 -3.09 -0.23 7.41
C SER A 65 -3.53 1.10 6.81
N GLY A 66 -2.94 1.46 5.67
CA GLY A 66 -3.11 2.79 5.08
C GLY A 66 -2.11 3.81 5.63
N SER A 67 -1.00 3.37 6.24
CA SER A 67 0.12 4.23 6.63
C SER A 67 0.85 4.82 5.43
N ALA A 68 0.86 4.10 4.31
CA ALA A 68 1.36 4.54 3.02
C ALA A 68 0.42 4.06 1.92
N VAL A 69 0.14 4.91 0.93
CA VAL A 69 -0.75 4.58 -0.19
C VAL A 69 -0.15 5.08 -1.50
N SER A 70 -0.19 4.24 -2.54
CA SER A 70 0.17 4.61 -3.92
C SER A 70 -0.82 4.02 -4.90
N ILE A 71 -1.10 4.73 -6.00
CA ILE A 71 -2.05 4.30 -7.03
C ILE A 71 -1.41 4.41 -8.42
N SER A 72 -1.79 3.48 -9.31
CA SER A 72 -1.40 3.49 -10.72
C SER A 72 -2.00 4.70 -11.45
N ASP A 73 -1.43 5.03 -12.60
CA ASP A 73 -1.78 6.26 -13.31
C ASP A 73 -3.21 6.21 -13.86
N ASP A 74 -3.71 5.02 -14.22
CA ASP A 74 -5.09 4.74 -14.63
C ASP A 74 -6.06 4.53 -13.44
N GLY A 75 -5.55 4.56 -12.22
CA GLY A 75 -6.35 4.36 -11.01
C GLY A 75 -6.92 2.95 -10.85
N SER A 76 -6.37 1.93 -11.50
CA SER A 76 -6.88 0.54 -11.43
C SER A 76 -6.15 -0.35 -10.42
N VAL A 77 -4.96 0.03 -9.95
CA VAL A 77 -4.15 -0.71 -8.97
C VAL A 77 -3.72 0.21 -7.83
N VAL A 78 -3.87 -0.26 -6.59
CA VAL A 78 -3.48 0.48 -5.38
C VAL A 78 -2.56 -0.38 -4.50
N ALA A 79 -1.49 0.22 -4.01
CA ALA A 79 -0.58 -0.35 -3.01
C ALA A 79 -0.84 0.30 -1.65
N ILE A 80 -0.97 -0.52 -0.61
CA ILE A 80 -1.31 -0.10 0.75
C ILE A 80 -0.31 -0.72 1.71
N GLY A 81 0.46 0.13 2.38
CA GLY A 81 1.35 -0.27 3.46
C GLY A 81 0.64 -0.35 4.81
N ALA A 82 1.08 -1.28 5.65
CA ALA A 82 0.73 -1.32 7.07
C ALA A 82 2.01 -1.58 7.88
N ILE A 83 2.53 -0.49 8.43
CA ILE A 83 3.91 -0.42 8.95
C ILE A 83 4.17 -1.29 10.19
N SER A 84 3.12 -1.73 10.90
CA SER A 84 3.24 -2.52 12.13
C SER A 84 2.46 -3.83 12.07
N ASN A 85 2.10 -4.30 10.88
CA ASN A 85 1.45 -5.60 10.72
C ASN A 85 2.37 -6.74 11.21
N ASN A 86 1.74 -7.74 11.84
CA ASN A 86 2.41 -8.88 12.51
C ASN A 86 2.11 -10.23 11.81
N GLY A 87 1.52 -10.22 10.62
CA GLY A 87 0.87 -11.38 10.01
C GLY A 87 1.73 -12.42 9.36
N GLY A 88 2.89 -12.00 8.84
CA GLY A 88 3.77 -12.85 8.05
C GLY A 88 4.52 -13.90 8.85
N GLY A 89 4.37 -13.93 10.18
CA GLY A 89 5.14 -14.84 11.06
C GLY A 89 6.61 -14.43 11.24
N ASN A 90 7.00 -13.26 10.73
CA ASN A 90 8.39 -12.78 10.71
C ASN A 90 8.74 -11.91 11.94
N GLY A 91 7.92 -11.98 12.99
CA GLY A 91 8.08 -11.22 14.23
C GLY A 91 7.14 -10.03 14.34
N ASN A 92 7.18 -9.37 15.50
CA ASN A 92 6.35 -8.20 15.75
C ASN A 92 6.85 -7.00 14.94
N GLU A 93 5.92 -6.22 14.42
CA GLU A 93 6.13 -4.98 13.67
C GLU A 93 7.03 -5.17 12.44
N SER A 94 7.05 -6.37 11.86
CA SER A 94 7.73 -6.59 10.57
C SER A 94 7.10 -5.72 9.47
N GLY A 95 5.81 -5.46 9.59
CA GLY A 95 5.02 -4.73 8.61
C GLY A 95 4.77 -5.55 7.36
N HIS A 96 3.92 -5.03 6.47
CA HIS A 96 3.66 -5.63 5.15
C HIS A 96 3.13 -4.58 4.18
N THR A 97 3.06 -4.95 2.89
CA THR A 97 2.32 -4.21 1.87
C THR A 97 1.35 -5.13 1.16
N ARG A 98 0.13 -4.65 0.92
CA ARG A 98 -0.88 -5.34 0.11
C ARG A 98 -1.19 -4.54 -1.14
N ILE A 99 -1.43 -5.24 -2.23
CA ILE A 99 -1.76 -4.65 -3.53
C ILE A 99 -3.17 -5.07 -3.89
N PHE A 100 -4.01 -4.15 -4.35
CA PHE A 100 -5.37 -4.41 -4.80
C PHE A 100 -5.56 -3.94 -6.23
N ALA A 101 -6.35 -4.68 -7.00
CA ALA A 101 -6.78 -4.32 -8.34
C ALA A 101 -8.30 -4.18 -8.40
N TRP A 102 -8.76 -3.19 -9.17
CA TRP A 102 -10.18 -3.01 -9.43
C TRP A 102 -10.70 -4.07 -10.40
N ASP A 103 -11.75 -4.80 -10.04
CA ASP A 103 -12.32 -5.85 -10.88
C ASP A 103 -13.51 -5.40 -11.75
N GLY A 104 -13.91 -4.14 -11.63
CA GLY A 104 -15.13 -3.60 -12.23
C GLY A 104 -16.20 -3.23 -11.20
N SER A 105 -16.15 -3.84 -10.01
CA SER A 105 -17.15 -3.73 -8.96
C SER A 105 -16.57 -3.45 -7.57
N ASP A 106 -15.42 -4.04 -7.24
CA ASP A 106 -14.73 -3.87 -5.96
C ASP A 106 -13.19 -3.94 -6.11
N TRP A 107 -12.50 -3.69 -5.01
CA TRP A 107 -11.06 -3.82 -4.89
C TRP A 107 -10.68 -5.22 -4.39
N VAL A 108 -10.08 -6.02 -5.27
CA VAL A 108 -9.68 -7.39 -4.97
C VAL A 108 -8.16 -7.44 -4.78
N GLN A 109 -7.72 -8.15 -3.74
CA GLN A 109 -6.29 -8.29 -3.49
C GLN A 109 -5.60 -9.01 -4.65
N ARG A 110 -4.53 -8.41 -5.17
CA ARG A 110 -3.76 -8.89 -6.31
C ARG A 110 -2.51 -9.61 -5.80
N GLY A 111 -2.62 -10.92 -5.60
CA GLY A 111 -1.55 -11.77 -5.09
C GLY A 111 -1.46 -11.80 -3.56
N SER A 112 -0.50 -12.55 -3.04
CA SER A 112 -0.21 -12.65 -1.60
C SER A 112 0.37 -11.35 -1.05
N ASP A 113 0.37 -11.24 0.28
CA ASP A 113 0.99 -10.14 1.00
C ASP A 113 2.51 -10.08 0.74
N LEU A 114 3.04 -8.86 0.78
CA LEU A 114 4.48 -8.60 0.70
C LEU A 114 5.00 -8.27 2.09
N ASP A 115 5.26 -9.32 2.87
CA ASP A 115 5.64 -9.23 4.28
C ASP A 115 7.06 -8.67 4.49
N GLY A 116 7.25 -7.98 5.63
CA GLY A 116 8.57 -7.61 6.18
C GLY A 116 9.44 -8.83 6.46
N GLU A 117 10.76 -8.65 6.53
CA GLU A 117 11.70 -9.77 6.60
C GLU A 117 12.00 -10.19 8.04
N ALA A 118 12.00 -9.23 8.97
CA ALA A 118 12.24 -9.45 10.38
C ALA A 118 11.41 -8.51 11.28
N SER A 119 11.44 -8.80 12.59
CA SER A 119 10.77 -8.00 13.61
C SER A 119 11.30 -6.57 13.62
N ASN A 120 10.41 -5.59 13.76
CA ASN A 120 10.70 -4.15 13.82
C ASN A 120 11.27 -3.52 12.55
N ASP A 121 11.31 -4.24 11.41
CA ASP A 121 11.75 -3.69 10.13
C ASP A 121 10.86 -2.54 9.63
N ASN A 122 9.60 -2.52 10.08
CA ASN A 122 8.59 -1.55 9.70
C ASN A 122 8.41 -1.45 8.18
N SER A 123 8.32 -2.60 7.51
CA SER A 123 8.08 -2.67 6.07
C SER A 123 6.70 -2.12 5.69
N GLY A 124 6.58 -1.53 4.51
CA GLY A 124 5.35 -0.83 4.10
C GLY A 124 5.20 0.56 4.72
N GLY A 125 6.24 1.08 5.39
CA GLY A 125 6.27 2.47 5.84
C GLY A 125 6.32 3.49 4.69
N ALA A 126 6.75 3.05 3.50
CA ALA A 126 6.66 3.79 2.25
C ALA A 126 6.39 2.82 1.10
N VAL A 127 5.52 3.21 0.16
CA VAL A 127 5.19 2.42 -1.03
C VAL A 127 5.14 3.29 -2.27
N SER A 128 5.65 2.80 -3.40
CA SER A 128 5.58 3.47 -4.69
C SER A 128 5.25 2.48 -5.79
N LEU A 129 4.16 2.73 -6.52
CA LEU A 129 3.69 1.91 -7.61
C LEU A 129 4.06 2.55 -8.96
N SER A 130 4.48 1.72 -9.93
CA SER A 130 4.67 2.15 -11.32
C SER A 130 3.36 2.62 -11.95
N SER A 131 3.49 3.37 -13.05
CA SER A 131 2.34 3.93 -13.78
C SER A 131 1.34 2.87 -14.23
N ASP A 132 1.83 1.72 -14.68
CA ASP A 132 1.05 0.57 -15.14
C ASP A 132 0.62 -0.40 -14.02
N GLY A 133 0.99 -0.11 -12.77
CA GLY A 133 0.68 -0.97 -11.63
C GLY A 133 1.38 -2.33 -11.61
N SER A 134 2.43 -2.54 -12.42
CA SER A 134 3.13 -3.82 -12.53
C SER A 134 4.37 -3.94 -11.63
N VAL A 135 4.83 -2.84 -11.05
CA VAL A 135 6.01 -2.78 -10.18
C VAL A 135 5.68 -1.99 -8.91
N VAL A 136 6.10 -2.51 -7.76
CA VAL A 136 6.05 -1.80 -6.48
C VAL A 136 7.43 -1.75 -5.83
N ALA A 137 7.79 -0.59 -5.28
CA ALA A 137 8.91 -0.42 -4.36
C ALA A 137 8.38 -0.21 -2.94
N ILE A 138 8.96 -0.91 -1.97
CA ILE A 138 8.53 -0.95 -0.58
C ILE A 138 9.71 -0.61 0.32
N GLY A 139 9.56 0.43 1.14
CA GLY A 139 10.54 0.81 2.15
C GLY A 139 10.32 0.10 3.48
N ALA A 140 11.40 -0.35 4.09
CA ALA A 140 11.49 -0.82 5.47
C ALA A 140 12.54 0.03 6.20
N LYS A 141 12.08 0.99 7.01
CA LYS A 141 12.94 2.06 7.55
C LYS A 141 13.96 1.58 8.59
N TYR A 142 13.73 0.42 9.17
CA TYR A 142 14.51 -0.13 10.28
C TYR A 142 15.08 -1.51 9.95
N ASN A 143 14.98 -1.93 8.68
CA ASN A 143 15.57 -3.20 8.27
C ASN A 143 17.09 -3.17 8.45
N ASP A 144 17.59 -4.23 9.09
CA ASP A 144 19.01 -4.53 9.24
C ASP A 144 19.53 -5.17 7.96
N ASN A 145 20.68 -4.71 7.46
CA ASN A 145 21.31 -5.30 6.28
C ASN A 145 22.84 -5.25 6.34
N ALA A 146 23.51 -5.60 5.23
CA ALA A 146 24.97 -5.64 5.14
C ALA A 146 25.65 -4.30 5.49
N SER A 147 24.91 -3.18 5.48
CA SER A 147 25.40 -1.85 5.85
C SER A 147 25.29 -1.53 7.34
N GLY A 148 24.62 -2.38 8.14
CA GLY A 148 24.49 -2.22 9.59
C GLY A 148 23.04 -2.33 10.11
N GLU A 149 22.90 -2.16 11.43
CA GLU A 149 21.62 -2.15 12.12
C GLU A 149 20.79 -0.91 11.73
N ASN A 150 19.49 -1.11 11.50
CA ASN A 150 18.52 -0.09 11.10
C ASN A 150 18.97 0.76 9.90
N ALA A 151 19.81 0.22 9.02
CA ALA A 151 20.28 0.92 7.82
C ALA A 151 19.12 1.25 6.86
N GLY A 152 18.03 0.52 6.98
CA GLY A 152 16.86 0.63 6.12
C GLY A 152 17.08 -0.05 4.77
N GLN A 153 15.99 -0.45 4.13
CA GLN A 153 16.03 -1.22 2.89
C GLN A 153 14.86 -0.84 1.99
N THR A 154 15.05 -0.95 0.67
CA THR A 154 13.98 -0.82 -0.30
C THR A 154 13.90 -2.08 -1.13
N ARG A 155 12.80 -2.83 -1.00
CA ARG A 155 12.56 -4.04 -1.80
C ARG A 155 11.67 -3.70 -2.99
N VAL A 156 12.03 -4.21 -4.16
CA VAL A 156 11.27 -3.98 -5.39
C VAL A 156 10.70 -5.29 -5.89
N TYR A 157 9.40 -5.29 -6.21
CA TYR A 157 8.67 -6.44 -6.72
C TYR A 157 8.06 -6.12 -8.10
N ALA A 158 7.98 -7.13 -8.96
CA ALA A 158 7.24 -7.07 -10.22
C ALA A 158 6.16 -8.15 -10.30
N TRP A 159 5.00 -7.78 -10.83
CA TRP A 159 3.91 -8.69 -11.11
C TRP A 159 4.21 -9.51 -12.36
N ASN A 160 4.15 -10.84 -12.26
CA ASN A 160 4.42 -11.75 -13.38
C ASN A 160 3.16 -12.30 -14.07
N GLY A 161 1.97 -11.83 -13.66
CA GLY A 161 0.69 -12.37 -14.13
C GLY A 161 -0.06 -13.15 -13.06
N THR A 162 0.64 -13.75 -12.10
CA THR A 162 0.04 -14.60 -11.04
C THR A 162 0.52 -14.24 -9.63
N ALA A 163 1.73 -13.71 -9.49
CA ALA A 163 2.35 -13.38 -8.21
C ALA A 163 3.28 -12.16 -8.32
N TRP A 164 3.54 -11.54 -7.17
CA TRP A 164 4.58 -10.54 -7.02
C TRP A 164 5.93 -11.23 -6.76
N VAL A 165 6.92 -10.92 -7.58
CA VAL A 165 8.26 -11.52 -7.49
C VAL A 165 9.27 -10.43 -7.14
N LYS A 166 10.06 -10.64 -6.07
CA LYS A 166 11.15 -9.74 -5.68
C LYS A 166 12.18 -9.71 -6.81
N ARG A 167 12.55 -8.51 -7.27
CA ARG A 167 13.49 -8.30 -8.37
C ARG A 167 14.72 -7.49 -7.98
N GLY A 168 14.79 -7.01 -6.74
CA GLY A 168 15.92 -6.27 -6.19
C GLY A 168 15.66 -5.79 -4.77
N GLU A 169 16.75 -5.48 -4.07
CA GLU A 169 16.84 -4.88 -2.74
C GLU A 169 18.10 -4.03 -2.58
#